data_AF-A0A084TFX4-F1
#
_entry.id   AF-A0A084TFX4-F1
#
_cell.length_a   1.000
_cell.length_b   1.000
_cell.length_c   1.000
_cell.angle_alpha   90.00
_cell.angle_beta   90.00
_cell.angle_gamma   90.00
#
_symmetry.space_group_name_H-M   'P 1'
#
loop_
_entity.id
_entity.type
_entity.pdbx_description
1 polymer ?
#
loop_
_entity_poly.entity_id
_entity_poly.type
_entity_poly.pdbx_seq_one_letter_code
_entity_poly.pdbx_strand_id
1 'polypeptide(L)'
;MAALTKQQYSDWLNRFAPTEDRLMELATSNELFDAQKERNETNAALNLRQAETSAANSGAKYGLGDRRTDQQKNNLELTNALSLASMNNEGRQAIGDLQRQIISGASSGAKQKINEVGGR
;
A
#
# COMPACT_ATOMS: atom_id res chain seq x y z
N MET A 1 -44.92 -2.31 6.07
CA MET A 1 -43.71 -2.92 5.45
C MET A 1 -43.15 -2.13 4.26
N ALA A 2 -43.94 -1.32 3.53
CA ALA A 2 -43.45 -0.47 2.43
C ALA A 2 -42.63 0.76 2.88
N ALA A 3 -42.84 1.28 4.09
CA ALA A 3 -42.09 2.44 4.61
C ALA A 3 -40.67 2.05 5.09
N LEU A 4 -40.53 0.88 5.73
CA LEU A 4 -39.25 0.33 6.16
C LEU A 4 -38.33 0.05 4.96
N THR A 5 -38.90 -0.47 3.87
CA THR A 5 -38.18 -0.73 2.61
C THR A 5 -37.79 0.57 1.88
N LYS A 6 -38.62 1.62 1.92
CA LYS A 6 -38.25 2.94 1.38
C LYS A 6 -37.14 3.61 2.20
N GLN A 7 -37.19 3.52 3.53
CA GLN A 7 -36.12 4.03 4.39
C GLN A 7 -34.82 3.27 4.19
N GLN A 8 -34.87 1.93 4.11
CA GLN A 8 -33.71 1.10 3.80
C GLN A 8 -33.13 1.40 2.42
N TYR A 9 -33.98 1.57 1.41
CA TYR A 9 -33.53 1.95 0.06
C TYR A 9 -32.92 3.36 0.04
N SER A 10 -33.50 4.31 0.78
CA SER A 10 -32.93 5.65 0.93
C SER A 10 -31.59 5.64 1.65
N ASP A 11 -31.43 4.85 2.72
CA ASP A 11 -30.15 4.70 3.42
C ASP A 11 -29.10 4.04 2.51
N TRP A 12 -29.49 3.02 1.76
CA TRP A 12 -28.64 2.41 0.73
C TRP A 12 -28.18 3.43 -0.31
N LEU A 13 -29.12 4.18 -0.90
CA LEU A 13 -28.83 5.16 -1.96
C LEU A 13 -27.92 6.29 -1.47
N ASN A 14 -28.10 6.75 -0.22
CA ASN A 14 -27.38 7.91 0.30
C ASN A 14 -26.04 7.58 0.94
N ARG A 15 -25.85 6.36 1.48
CA ARG A 15 -24.62 5.98 2.19
C ARG A 15 -23.85 4.85 1.52
N PHE A 16 -24.53 3.79 1.10
CA PHE A 16 -23.87 2.59 0.59
C PHE A 16 -23.48 2.73 -0.89
N ALA A 17 -24.40 3.16 -1.75
CA ALA A 17 -24.13 3.28 -3.19
C ALA A 17 -22.93 4.19 -3.52
N PRO A 18 -22.79 5.40 -2.93
CA PRO A 18 -21.62 6.25 -3.19
C PRO A 18 -20.30 5.63 -2.70
N THR A 19 -20.37 4.86 -1.61
CA THR A 19 -19.20 4.15 -1.07
C THR A 19 -18.78 3.01 -1.99
N GLU A 20 -19.75 2.28 -2.55
CA GLU A 20 -19.50 1.21 -3.52
C GLU A 20 -18.85 1.78 -4.80
N ASP A 21 -19.39 2.88 -5.33
CA ASP A 21 -18.82 3.57 -6.50
C ASP A 21 -17.38 4.02 -6.23
N ARG A 22 -17.12 4.60 -5.05
CA ARG A 22 -15.77 5.03 -4.67
C ARG A 22 -14.80 3.86 -4.52
N LEU A 23 -15.24 2.73 -3.97
CA LEU A 23 -14.40 1.54 -3.85
C LEU A 23 -14.06 0.96 -5.23
N MET A 24 -15.02 0.94 -6.14
CA MET A 24 -14.78 0.52 -7.53
C MET A 24 -13.82 1.48 -8.25
N GLU A 25 -13.99 2.78 -8.07
CA GLU A 25 -13.07 3.79 -8.61
C GLU A 25 -11.65 3.61 -8.06
N LEU A 26 -11.50 3.43 -6.75
CA LEU A 26 -10.20 3.19 -6.12
C LEU A 26 -9.54 1.88 -6.58
N ALA A 27 -10.33 0.84 -6.84
CA ALA A 27 -9.81 -0.44 -7.28
C ALA A 27 -9.47 -0.47 -8.79
N THR A 28 -10.11 0.38 -9.58
CA THR A 28 -9.89 0.48 -11.04
C THR A 28 -8.91 1.59 -11.42
N SER A 29 -8.70 2.58 -10.56
CA SER A 29 -7.74 3.67 -10.75
C SER A 29 -6.34 3.33 -10.21
N ASN A 30 -5.37 4.18 -10.51
CA ASN A 30 -4.01 4.10 -9.99
C ASN A 30 -3.84 4.82 -8.63
N GLU A 31 -4.88 5.41 -8.06
CA GLU A 31 -4.77 6.28 -6.88
C GLU A 31 -4.12 5.55 -5.69
N LEU A 32 -4.57 4.33 -5.40
CA LEU A 32 -4.00 3.52 -4.31
C LEU A 32 -2.56 3.08 -4.61
N PHE A 33 -2.24 2.82 -5.88
CA PHE A 33 -0.87 2.48 -6.29
C PHE A 33 0.06 3.65 -6.05
N ASP A 34 -0.32 4.84 -6.52
CA ASP A 34 0.50 6.04 -6.44
C ASP A 34 0.73 6.44 -4.98
N ALA A 35 -0.32 6.37 -4.15
CA ALA A 35 -0.19 6.55 -2.71
C ALA A 35 0.74 5.51 -2.05
N GLN A 36 0.68 4.25 -2.48
CA GLN A 36 1.60 3.21 -1.97
C GLN A 36 3.04 3.44 -2.43
N LYS A 37 3.24 3.88 -3.67
CA LYS A 37 4.55 4.21 -4.24
C LYS A 37 5.20 5.36 -3.47
N GLU A 38 4.47 6.42 -3.17
CA GLU A 38 4.95 7.54 -2.37
C GLU A 38 5.35 7.10 -0.95
N ARG A 39 4.54 6.24 -0.31
CA ARG A 39 4.89 5.62 0.97
C ARG A 39 6.16 4.79 0.90
N ASN A 40 6.32 3.99 -0.15
CA ASN A 40 7.51 3.17 -0.35
C ASN A 40 8.77 4.04 -0.51
N GLU A 41 8.70 5.10 -1.31
CA GLU A 41 9.78 6.06 -1.52
C GLU A 41 10.19 6.75 -0.21
N THR A 42 9.20 7.22 0.56
CA THR A 42 9.43 7.84 1.87
C THR A 42 10.11 6.89 2.84
N ASN A 43 9.62 5.65 2.94
CA ASN A 43 10.19 4.64 3.82
C ASN A 43 11.61 4.23 3.40
N ALA A 44 11.86 4.07 2.09
CA ALA A 44 13.19 3.76 1.58
C ALA A 44 14.19 4.88 1.89
N ALA A 45 13.79 6.16 1.75
CA ALA A 45 14.62 7.30 2.10
C ALA A 45 14.90 7.38 3.61
N LEU A 46 13.89 7.15 4.45
CA LEU A 46 14.05 7.12 5.90
C LEU A 46 14.99 5.99 6.35
N ASN A 47 14.80 4.78 5.82
CA ASN A 47 15.64 3.63 6.12
C ASN A 47 17.10 3.86 5.73
N LEU A 48 17.34 4.46 4.55
CA LEU A 48 18.69 4.80 4.10
C LEU A 48 19.36 5.80 5.04
N ARG A 49 18.69 6.92 5.36
CA ARG A 49 19.21 7.93 6.30
C ARG A 49 19.46 7.34 7.68
N GLN A 50 18.57 6.47 8.16
CA GLN A 50 18.72 5.79 9.44
C GLN A 50 19.96 4.89 9.44
N ALA A 51 20.18 4.14 8.36
CA ALA A 51 21.36 3.28 8.21
C ALA A 51 22.66 4.11 8.16
N GLU A 52 22.67 5.23 7.44
CA GLU A 52 23.80 6.16 7.39
C GLU A 52 24.11 6.76 8.77
N THR A 53 23.09 7.26 9.45
CA THR A 53 23.22 7.84 10.79
C THR A 53 23.72 6.79 11.79
N SER A 54 23.21 5.56 11.71
CA SER A 54 23.62 4.47 12.58
C SER A 54 25.08 4.08 12.35
N ALA A 55 25.52 4.04 11.09
CA ALA A 55 26.93 3.79 10.76
C ALA A 55 27.84 4.89 11.29
N ALA A 56 27.47 6.17 11.10
CA ALA A 56 28.22 7.30 11.64
C ALA A 56 28.32 7.26 13.17
N ASN A 57 27.19 7.00 13.86
CA ASN A 57 27.14 6.94 15.32
C ASN A 57 27.93 5.76 15.90
N SER A 58 28.03 4.65 15.17
CA SER A 58 28.76 3.45 15.63
C SER A 58 30.25 3.70 15.85
N GLY A 59 30.86 4.56 15.02
CA GLY A 59 32.25 5.00 15.14
C GLY A 59 32.42 6.18 16.07
N ALA A 60 31.41 7.07 16.16
CA ALA A 60 31.50 8.33 16.90
C ALA A 60 31.86 8.14 18.37
N LYS A 61 31.35 7.08 19.02
CA LYS A 61 31.68 6.73 20.43
C LYS A 61 33.16 6.44 20.67
N TYR A 62 33.91 6.13 19.62
CA TYR A 62 35.36 5.89 19.66
C TYR A 62 36.15 7.04 19.02
N GLY A 63 35.51 8.17 18.69
CA GLY A 63 36.13 9.28 17.97
C GLY A 63 36.42 8.97 16.50
N LEU A 64 35.80 7.92 15.95
CA LEU A 64 36.02 7.45 14.59
C LEU A 64 34.84 7.88 13.71
N GLY A 65 35.12 8.33 12.49
CA GLY A 65 34.07 8.59 11.51
C GLY A 65 33.40 7.31 11.00
N ASP A 66 32.50 7.45 10.04
CA ASP A 66 31.99 6.31 9.27
C ASP A 66 33.16 5.53 8.65
N ARG A 67 33.29 4.25 9.02
CA ARG A 67 34.40 3.38 8.62
C ARG A 67 34.11 2.60 7.34
N ARG A 68 32.93 2.80 6.75
CA ARG A 68 32.53 2.14 5.52
C ARG A 68 33.34 2.68 4.34
N THR A 69 33.78 1.79 3.47
CA THR A 69 34.39 2.14 2.18
C THR A 69 33.34 2.76 1.26
N ASP A 70 33.77 3.48 0.22
CA ASP A 70 32.85 4.03 -0.78
C ASP A 70 32.05 2.93 -1.48
N GLN A 71 32.67 1.75 -1.69
CA GLN A 71 31.96 0.58 -2.21
C GLN A 71 30.85 0.11 -1.27
N GLN A 72 31.07 0.11 0.05
CA GLN A 72 30.05 -0.27 1.02
C GLN A 72 28.88 0.73 1.06
N LYS A 73 29.15 2.03 0.89
CA LYS A 73 28.13 3.08 0.80
C LYS A 73 27.31 2.93 -0.49
N ASN A 74 27.98 2.78 -1.63
CA ASN A 74 27.33 2.57 -2.92
C ASN A 74 26.47 1.29 -2.91
N ASN A 75 26.97 0.20 -2.32
CA ASN A 75 26.20 -1.04 -2.20
C ASN A 75 24.93 -0.85 -1.36
N LEU A 76 24.98 -0.05 -0.29
CA LEU A 76 23.81 0.26 0.53
C LEU A 76 22.76 1.04 -0.28
N GLU A 77 23.19 2.08 -1.00
CA GLU A 77 22.30 2.86 -1.87
C GLU A 77 21.66 2.00 -2.96
N LEU A 78 22.47 1.18 -3.65
CA LEU A 78 21.99 0.25 -4.68
C LEU A 78 21.01 -0.78 -4.13
N THR A 79 21.29 -1.33 -2.94
CA THR A 79 20.38 -2.28 -2.28
C THR A 79 19.06 -1.62 -1.92
N ASN A 80 19.09 -0.38 -1.42
CA ASN A 80 17.89 0.39 -1.11
C ASN A 80 17.07 0.68 -2.39
N ALA A 81 17.74 1.12 -3.45
CA ALA A 81 17.10 1.37 -4.74
C ALA A 81 16.48 0.11 -5.36
N LEU A 82 17.19 -1.03 -5.29
CA LEU A 82 16.69 -2.32 -5.77
C LEU A 82 15.49 -2.82 -4.93
N SER A 83 15.53 -2.63 -3.62
CA SER A 83 14.42 -2.95 -2.72
C SER A 83 13.17 -2.13 -3.08
N LEU A 84 13.33 -0.81 -3.25
CA LEU A 84 12.25 0.09 -3.66
C LEU A 84 11.67 -0.30 -5.03
N ALA A 85 12.54 -0.60 -6.00
CA ALA A 85 12.12 -1.05 -7.32
C ALA A 85 11.34 -2.37 -7.26
N SER A 86 11.82 -3.34 -6.46
CA SER A 86 11.14 -4.61 -6.21
C SER A 86 9.77 -4.38 -5.57
N MET A 87 9.68 -3.60 -4.50
CA MET A 87 8.42 -3.29 -3.82
C MET A 87 7.39 -2.63 -4.75
N ASN A 88 7.85 -1.72 -5.61
CA ASN A 88 6.97 -1.06 -6.58
C ASN A 88 6.52 -2.02 -7.70
N ASN A 89 7.39 -2.95 -8.13
CA ASN A 89 7.03 -3.95 -9.14
C ASN A 89 6.00 -4.96 -8.59
N GLU A 90 6.24 -5.49 -7.40
CA GLU A 90 5.28 -6.36 -6.69
C GLU A 90 3.93 -5.65 -6.49
N GLY A 91 3.95 -4.36 -6.13
CA GLY A 91 2.75 -3.55 -6.01
C GLY A 91 1.96 -3.43 -7.32
N ARG A 92 2.64 -3.25 -8.46
CA ARG A 92 1.98 -3.24 -9.78
C ARG A 92 1.36 -4.60 -10.12
N GLN A 93 2.06 -5.69 -9.84
CA GLN A 93 1.55 -7.04 -10.11
C GLN A 93 0.30 -7.33 -9.28
N ALA A 94 0.34 -7.04 -7.97
CA ALA A 94 -0.80 -7.21 -7.07
C ALA A 94 -2.04 -6.42 -7.53
N ILE A 95 -1.87 -5.20 -8.06
CA ILE A 95 -2.98 -4.41 -8.59
C ILE A 95 -3.51 -4.98 -9.90
N GLY A 96 -2.62 -5.42 -10.79
CA GLY A 96 -3.03 -6.12 -12.01
C GLY A 96 -3.84 -7.38 -11.71
N ASP A 97 -3.46 -8.14 -10.67
CA ASP A 97 -4.22 -9.30 -10.19
C ASP A 97 -5.57 -8.91 -9.60
N LEU A 98 -5.62 -7.87 -8.76
CA LEU A 98 -6.85 -7.34 -8.21
C LEU A 98 -7.83 -6.90 -9.32
N GLN A 99 -7.35 -6.12 -10.28
CA GLN A 99 -8.15 -5.64 -11.41
C GLN A 99 -8.67 -6.80 -12.25
N ARG A 100 -7.82 -7.80 -12.54
CA ARG A 100 -8.24 -9.02 -13.24
C ARG A 100 -9.31 -9.77 -12.47
N GLN A 101 -9.18 -9.91 -11.15
CA GLN A 101 -10.18 -10.57 -10.30
C GLN A 101 -11.52 -9.82 -10.25
N ILE A 102 -11.48 -8.49 -10.26
CA ILE A 102 -12.67 -7.64 -10.31
C ILE A 102 -13.37 -7.81 -11.66
N ILE A 103 -12.64 -7.69 -12.78
CA ILE A 103 -13.18 -7.84 -14.14
C ILE A 103 -13.72 -9.25 -14.37
N SER A 104 -13.01 -10.28 -13.92
CA SER A 104 -13.41 -11.68 -14.12
C SER A 104 -14.53 -12.14 -13.18
N GLY A 105 -14.99 -11.29 -12.25
CA GLY A 105 -15.99 -11.64 -11.25
C GLY A 105 -15.51 -12.73 -10.26
N ALA A 106 -14.21 -13.03 -10.23
CA ALA A 106 -13.63 -14.04 -9.35
C ALA A 106 -13.57 -13.59 -7.88
N SER A 107 -13.98 -12.34 -7.59
CA SER A 107 -14.21 -11.82 -6.24
C SER A 107 -15.42 -12.44 -5.53
N SER A 108 -15.96 -13.57 -6.00
CA SER A 108 -17.08 -14.29 -5.38
C SER A 108 -16.86 -14.66 -3.90
N GLY A 109 -15.62 -14.63 -3.40
CA GLY A 109 -15.30 -14.74 -1.97
C GLY A 109 -15.49 -13.46 -1.14
N ALA A 110 -15.49 -12.26 -1.75
CA ALA A 110 -15.74 -11.00 -1.05
C ALA A 110 -17.21 -10.85 -0.64
N LYS A 111 -18.14 -11.42 -1.42
CA LYS A 111 -19.56 -11.49 -1.05
C LYS A 111 -19.79 -12.37 0.20
N GLN A 112 -18.94 -13.37 0.45
CA GLN A 112 -19.02 -14.18 1.68
C GLN A 112 -18.56 -13.39 2.91
N LYS A 113 -17.48 -12.59 2.81
CA LYS A 113 -17.01 -11.77 3.94
C LYS A 113 -17.92 -10.60 4.29
N ILE A 114 -18.58 -9.98 3.31
CA ILE A 114 -19.58 -8.92 3.59
C ILE A 114 -20.77 -9.49 4.38
N ASN A 115 -21.14 -10.75 4.13
CA ASN A 115 -22.20 -11.44 4.89
C ASN A 115 -21.75 -11.85 6.31
N GLU A 116 -20.45 -12.01 6.56
CA GLU A 116 -19.88 -12.29 7.89
C GLU A 116 -19.78 -11.03 8.77
N VAL A 117 -19.54 -9.86 8.18
CA VAL A 117 -19.44 -8.58 8.93
C VAL A 117 -20.82 -7.99 9.27
N GLY A 118 -21.85 -8.29 8.48
CA GLY A 118 -23.24 -7.92 8.77
C GLY A 118 -24.00 -8.90 9.69
N GLY A 119 -23.34 -9.97 10.13
CA GLY A 119 -23.94 -11.05 10.91
C GLY A 119 -23.62 -10.97 12.40
N ARG A 120 -24.09 -9.93 13.08
CA ARG A 120 -24.47 -9.93 14.52
C ARG A 120 -25.22 -8.67 14.93
#